data_AF-A0A126PAY1-F1
#
_entry.id   AF-A0A126PAY1-F1
#
_cell.length_a   1.000
_cell.length_b   1.000
_cell.length_c   1.000
_cell.angle_alpha   90.00
_cell.angle_beta   90.00
_cell.angle_gamma   90.00
#
_symmetry.space_group_name_H-M   'P 1'
#
loop_
_entity.id
_entity.type
_entity.pdbx_description
1 polymer ?
#
loop_
_entity_poly.entity_id
_entity_poly.type
_entity_poly.pdbx_seq_one_letter_code
_entity_poly.pdbx_strand_id
1 'polypeptide(L)'
;MSDPTAPAAPPSLADFACFGLYGLTDNPYRQAADVARFGRLYDLVVGPHGGVGVGSTFHPYQLVRPAGVTVWYAAFAQLYAQPGRAALFGALAEEQARYVVAPPASFADFHVWPDARLTSAANPVFSRYIPFVLPLLVRKGPGALRWDTEAAAATAEPERFRAYRDAVNEALRFVQPQPAFVLGFAEFDEQHPERLIDRFIAAKPLLGPL
;
A
#
# COMPACT_ATOMS: atom_id res chain seq x y z
N MET A 1 -29.97 -28.70 -23.44
CA MET A 1 -30.12 -28.13 -22.09
C MET A 1 -28.84 -28.45 -21.36
N SER A 2 -27.96 -27.47 -21.21
CA SER A 2 -26.65 -27.63 -20.57
C SER A 2 -26.64 -26.80 -19.28
N ASP A 3 -25.95 -27.34 -18.28
CA ASP A 3 -26.04 -27.15 -16.83
C ASP A 3 -26.31 -25.74 -16.24
N PRO A 4 -26.95 -25.68 -15.06
CA PRO A 4 -26.97 -24.47 -14.24
C PRO A 4 -25.55 -24.20 -13.74
N THR A 5 -25.03 -23.03 -14.10
CA THR A 5 -23.74 -22.48 -13.70
C THR A 5 -23.44 -22.81 -12.24
N ALA A 6 -22.37 -23.58 -12.00
CA ALA A 6 -21.86 -23.83 -10.65
C ALA A 6 -21.74 -22.48 -9.92
N PRO A 7 -22.14 -22.37 -8.64
CA PRO A 7 -22.02 -21.13 -7.89
C PRO A 7 -20.56 -20.70 -7.90
N ALA A 8 -20.30 -19.45 -8.32
CA ALA A 8 -18.97 -18.87 -8.30
C ALA A 8 -18.35 -19.04 -6.91
N ALA A 9 -17.11 -19.51 -6.86
CA ALA A 9 -16.39 -19.70 -5.61
C ALA A 9 -16.38 -18.39 -4.80
N PRO A 10 -16.53 -18.44 -3.47
CA PRO A 10 -16.52 -17.24 -2.66
C PRO A 10 -15.17 -16.51 -2.82
N PRO A 11 -15.17 -15.17 -2.84
CA PRO A 11 -13.94 -14.38 -2.95
C PRO A 11 -12.98 -14.72 -1.81
N SER A 12 -11.72 -15.01 -2.15
CA SER A 12 -10.69 -15.38 -1.16
C SER A 12 -9.74 -14.22 -0.90
N LEU A 13 -9.08 -14.18 0.26
CA LEU A 13 -7.94 -13.29 0.45
C LEU A 13 -6.73 -13.73 -0.41
N ALA A 14 -6.61 -15.03 -0.69
CA ALA A 14 -5.52 -15.60 -1.48
C ALA A 14 -5.47 -15.06 -2.92
N ASP A 15 -6.59 -14.51 -3.38
CA ASP A 15 -6.78 -13.83 -4.65
C ASP A 15 -6.06 -12.47 -4.73
N PHE A 16 -5.68 -11.91 -3.59
CA PHE A 16 -5.03 -10.62 -3.47
C PHE A 16 -3.58 -10.78 -3.00
N ALA A 17 -2.79 -9.75 -3.25
CA ALA A 17 -1.46 -9.56 -2.70
C ALA A 17 -1.44 -8.26 -1.90
N CYS A 18 -0.73 -8.27 -0.77
CA CYS A 18 -0.61 -7.14 0.14
C CYS A 18 0.54 -6.25 -0.34
N PHE A 19 0.26 -5.05 -0.82
CA PHE A 19 1.29 -4.11 -1.25
C PHE A 19 1.32 -2.85 -0.38
N GLY A 20 2.47 -2.19 -0.33
CA GLY A 20 2.63 -0.89 0.31
C GLY A 20 3.36 0.10 -0.60
N LEU A 21 2.78 1.27 -0.81
CA LEU A 21 3.50 2.45 -1.32
C LEU A 21 4.17 3.11 -0.13
N TYR A 22 5.50 3.09 -0.08
CA TYR A 22 6.26 3.45 1.11
C TYR A 22 7.19 4.64 0.85
N GLY A 23 7.38 5.46 1.88
CA GLY A 23 8.09 6.73 1.78
C GLY A 23 8.38 7.37 3.12
N LEU A 24 8.85 8.61 3.09
CA LEU A 24 9.22 9.39 4.27
C LEU A 24 8.37 10.66 4.34
N THR A 25 8.02 11.08 5.55
CA THR A 25 7.14 12.21 5.84
C THR A 25 7.46 12.82 7.21
N ASP A 26 6.77 13.88 7.60
CA ASP A 26 6.78 14.42 8.96
C ASP A 26 5.65 13.85 9.84
N ASN A 27 4.66 13.19 9.23
CA ASN A 27 3.53 12.60 9.93
C ASN A 27 3.04 11.34 9.18
N PRO A 28 3.35 10.13 9.69
CA PRO A 28 3.09 8.88 8.99
C PRO A 28 1.63 8.44 9.05
N TYR A 29 0.86 8.93 10.02
CA TYR A 29 -0.53 8.55 10.21
C TYR A 29 -1.47 9.67 9.76
N ARG A 30 -1.95 9.55 8.52
CA ARG A 30 -2.88 10.48 7.90
C ARG A 30 -4.00 9.71 7.22
N GLN A 31 -5.19 10.29 7.23
CA GLN A 31 -6.39 9.68 6.67
C GLN A 31 -6.98 10.59 5.59
N ALA A 32 -7.55 9.99 4.56
CA ALA A 32 -8.30 10.70 3.52
C ALA A 32 -9.49 9.84 3.06
N ALA A 33 -10.56 10.48 2.62
CA ALA A 33 -11.77 9.80 2.11
C ALA A 33 -12.04 10.12 0.63
N ASP A 34 -11.11 10.75 -0.08
CA ASP A 34 -11.27 11.12 -1.49
C ASP A 34 -11.03 9.90 -2.41
N VAL A 35 -12.12 9.16 -2.65
CA VAL A 35 -12.12 7.95 -3.49
C VAL A 35 -11.56 8.21 -4.88
N ALA A 36 -11.90 9.35 -5.49
CA ALA A 36 -11.45 9.68 -6.84
C ALA A 36 -9.93 9.91 -6.89
N ARG A 37 -9.36 10.56 -5.87
CA ARG A 37 -7.90 10.73 -5.76
C ARG A 37 -7.18 9.42 -5.47
N PHE A 38 -7.73 8.57 -4.59
CA PHE A 38 -7.20 7.23 -4.38
C PHE A 38 -7.20 6.40 -5.66
N GLY A 39 -8.29 6.44 -6.44
CA GLY A 39 -8.37 5.75 -7.73
C GLY A 39 -7.25 6.19 -8.68
N ARG A 40 -7.02 7.51 -8.80
CA ARG A 40 -5.91 8.04 -9.63
C ARG A 40 -4.53 7.60 -9.16
N LEU A 41 -4.28 7.63 -7.85
CA LEU A 41 -3.02 7.15 -7.29
C LEU A 41 -2.84 5.65 -7.51
N TYR A 42 -3.90 4.87 -7.31
CA TYR A 42 -3.94 3.43 -7.54
C TYR A 42 -3.59 3.11 -8.99
N ASP A 43 -4.19 3.79 -9.96
CA ASP A 43 -3.88 3.60 -11.39
C ASP A 43 -2.44 3.92 -11.76
N LEU A 44 -1.90 4.94 -11.12
CA LEU A 44 -0.54 5.36 -11.36
C LEU A 44 0.48 4.36 -10.81
N VAL A 45 0.19 3.71 -9.69
CA VAL A 45 1.11 2.77 -9.02
C VAL A 45 0.90 1.33 -9.46
N VAL A 46 -0.35 0.88 -9.45
CA VAL A 46 -0.72 -0.53 -9.67
C VAL A 46 -0.99 -0.80 -11.16
N GLY A 47 -1.71 0.07 -11.85
CA GLY A 47 -2.08 -0.13 -13.25
C GLY A 47 -3.34 -0.99 -13.42
N PRO A 48 -3.38 -1.95 -14.37
CA PRO A 48 -4.60 -2.62 -14.83
C PRO A 48 -5.08 -3.77 -13.89
N HIS A 49 -5.00 -3.56 -12.59
CA HIS A 49 -5.46 -4.54 -11.60
C HIS A 49 -6.58 -3.93 -10.77
N GLY A 50 -7.64 -4.70 -10.51
CA GLY A 50 -8.60 -4.31 -9.48
C GLY A 50 -7.98 -4.40 -8.09
N GLY A 51 -8.59 -3.72 -7.12
CA GLY A 51 -8.17 -3.87 -5.73
C GLY A 51 -8.74 -2.84 -4.78
N VAL A 52 -8.10 -2.73 -3.61
CA VAL A 52 -8.57 -1.92 -2.49
C VAL A 52 -7.44 -1.05 -1.96
N GLY A 53 -7.66 0.25 -1.91
CA GLY A 53 -6.84 1.17 -1.13
C GLY A 53 -7.35 1.27 0.30
N VAL A 54 -6.44 1.29 1.27
CA VAL A 54 -6.79 1.70 2.63
C VAL A 54 -6.69 3.22 2.70
N GLY A 55 -7.76 3.88 3.16
CA GLY A 55 -7.90 5.35 3.21
C GLY A 55 -6.96 6.04 4.21
N SER A 56 -5.81 5.45 4.52
CA SER A 56 -4.82 5.99 5.43
C SER A 56 -3.43 5.47 5.17
N THR A 57 -2.46 6.29 5.54
CA THR A 57 -1.08 5.87 5.68
C THR A 57 -0.78 5.52 7.13
N PHE A 58 0.24 4.68 7.30
CA PHE A 58 0.66 4.14 8.57
C PHE A 58 2.17 4.19 8.68
N HIS A 59 2.69 4.37 9.89
CA HIS A 59 4.05 3.94 10.18
C HIS A 59 4.17 2.42 10.02
N PRO A 60 5.31 1.85 9.60
CA PRO A 60 5.49 0.41 9.51
C PRO A 60 5.06 -0.37 10.76
N TYR A 61 5.41 0.12 11.95
CA TYR A 61 4.98 -0.43 13.24
C TYR A 61 3.49 -0.34 13.55
N GLN A 62 2.68 0.30 12.72
CA GLN A 62 1.22 0.28 12.85
C GLN A 62 0.59 -0.78 11.95
N LEU A 63 1.32 -1.40 10.99
CA LEU A 63 0.75 -2.27 9.96
C LEU A 63 0.29 -3.65 10.46
N VAL A 64 0.88 -4.12 11.56
CA VAL A 64 0.61 -5.44 12.16
C VAL A 64 0.31 -5.25 13.63
N ARG A 65 -0.86 -5.71 14.06
CA ARG A 65 -1.26 -5.67 15.47
C ARG A 65 -0.62 -6.81 16.28
N PRO A 66 -0.55 -6.70 17.62
CA PRO A 66 -0.01 -7.76 18.48
C PRO A 66 -0.64 -9.14 18.29
N ALA A 67 -1.91 -9.19 17.86
CA ALA A 67 -2.62 -10.43 17.56
C ALA A 67 -2.27 -11.04 16.18
N GLY A 68 -1.30 -10.47 15.45
CA GLY A 68 -0.91 -10.89 14.10
C GLY A 68 -1.81 -10.38 12.97
N VAL A 69 -2.84 -9.58 13.29
CA VAL A 69 -3.78 -9.06 12.28
C VAL A 69 -3.16 -7.89 11.53
N THR A 70 -3.10 -7.99 10.20
CA THR A 70 -2.56 -6.95 9.32
C THR A 70 -3.62 -5.96 8.88
N VAL A 71 -3.20 -4.75 8.50
CA VAL A 71 -4.12 -3.73 7.98
C VAL A 71 -4.80 -4.17 6.68
N TRP A 72 -4.10 -4.96 5.86
CA TRP A 72 -4.65 -5.56 4.65
C TRP A 72 -5.73 -6.59 4.96
N TYR A 73 -5.52 -7.47 5.94
CA TYR A 73 -6.56 -8.40 6.38
C TYR A 73 -7.80 -7.66 6.88
N ALA A 74 -7.62 -6.61 7.70
CA ALA A 74 -8.73 -5.82 8.19
C ALA A 74 -9.50 -5.12 7.04
N ALA A 75 -8.78 -4.62 6.03
CA ALA A 75 -9.37 -4.05 4.83
C ALA A 75 -10.19 -5.06 4.03
N PHE A 76 -9.65 -6.27 3.81
CA PHE A 76 -10.37 -7.36 3.16
C PHE A 76 -11.62 -7.76 3.94
N ALA A 77 -11.54 -7.90 5.26
CA ALA A 77 -12.67 -8.24 6.11
C ALA A 77 -13.79 -7.19 6.03
N GLN A 78 -13.44 -5.89 6.02
CA GLN A 78 -14.40 -4.81 5.81
C GLN A 78 -15.10 -4.91 4.45
N LEU A 79 -14.36 -5.26 3.40
CA LEU A 79 -14.90 -5.44 2.07
C LEU A 79 -15.84 -6.66 2.00
N TYR A 80 -15.44 -7.76 2.62
CA TYR A 80 -16.22 -9.00 2.67
C TYR A 80 -17.53 -8.87 3.47
N ALA A 81 -17.58 -7.92 4.40
CA ALA A 81 -18.77 -7.60 5.17
C ALA A 81 -19.78 -6.69 4.44
N GLN A 82 -19.44 -6.14 3.26
CA GLN A 82 -20.34 -5.24 2.54
C GLN A 82 -21.60 -5.95 2.02
N PRO A 83 -22.77 -5.30 2.07
CA PRO A 83 -23.93 -5.73 1.30
C PRO A 83 -23.58 -5.82 -0.19
N GLY A 84 -24.02 -6.88 -0.87
CA GLY A 84 -23.72 -7.06 -2.30
C GLY A 84 -22.27 -7.46 -2.61
N ARG A 85 -21.51 -7.99 -1.63
CA ARG A 85 -20.11 -8.43 -1.81
C ARG A 85 -19.84 -9.23 -3.09
N ALA A 86 -20.76 -10.10 -3.51
CA ALA A 86 -20.57 -10.91 -4.72
C ALA A 86 -20.38 -10.03 -5.97
N ALA A 87 -21.23 -9.02 -6.15
CA ALA A 87 -21.11 -8.07 -7.25
C ALA A 87 -19.85 -7.20 -7.12
N LEU A 88 -19.51 -6.79 -5.90
CA LEU A 88 -18.30 -6.02 -5.62
C LEU A 88 -17.04 -6.79 -6.03
N PHE A 89 -16.89 -8.04 -5.59
CA PHE A 89 -15.74 -8.86 -5.94
C PHE A 89 -15.73 -9.27 -7.41
N GLY A 90 -16.92 -9.40 -8.03
CA GLY A 90 -17.05 -9.52 -9.48
C GLY A 90 -16.45 -8.32 -10.21
N ALA A 91 -16.84 -7.09 -9.82
CA ALA A 91 -16.31 -5.86 -10.39
C ALA A 91 -14.78 -5.72 -10.18
N LEU A 92 -14.25 -6.14 -9.03
CA LEU A 92 -12.80 -6.19 -8.79
C LEU A 92 -12.07 -7.13 -9.77
N ALA A 93 -12.67 -8.28 -10.07
CA ALA A 93 -12.06 -9.31 -10.91
C ALA A 93 -12.21 -9.03 -12.41
N GLU A 94 -13.39 -8.58 -12.84
CA GLU A 94 -13.76 -8.48 -14.26
C GLU A 94 -13.61 -7.06 -14.78
N GLU A 95 -14.02 -6.06 -14.00
CA GLU A 95 -14.00 -4.64 -14.36
C GLU A 95 -12.74 -3.92 -13.85
N GLN A 96 -11.87 -4.66 -13.12
CA GLN A 96 -10.70 -4.11 -12.45
C GLN A 96 -11.07 -2.91 -11.56
N ALA A 97 -12.25 -2.96 -10.93
CA ALA A 97 -12.77 -1.89 -10.10
C ALA A 97 -11.83 -1.60 -8.92
N ARG A 98 -11.97 -0.41 -8.33
CA ARG A 98 -11.16 0.04 -7.18
C ARG A 98 -12.08 0.50 -6.08
N TYR A 99 -11.78 0.07 -4.86
CA TYR A 99 -12.49 0.50 -3.67
C TYR A 99 -11.54 1.15 -2.68
N VAL A 100 -12.07 2.05 -1.86
CA VAL A 100 -11.35 2.61 -0.72
C VAL A 100 -12.11 2.23 0.52
N VAL A 101 -11.41 1.62 1.47
CA VAL A 101 -11.97 1.31 2.79
C VAL A 101 -11.43 2.28 3.82
N ALA A 102 -12.25 2.58 4.83
CA ALA A 102 -11.81 3.38 5.95
C ALA A 102 -10.72 2.65 6.74
N PRO A 103 -9.72 3.36 7.27
CA PRO A 103 -8.76 2.78 8.19
C PRO A 103 -9.49 2.15 9.39
N PRO A 104 -9.18 0.90 9.78
CA PRO A 104 -9.69 0.38 11.03
C PRO A 104 -9.04 1.15 12.19
N ALA A 105 -9.86 1.77 13.05
CA ALA A 105 -9.37 2.60 14.17
C ALA A 105 -8.39 1.88 15.11
N SER A 106 -8.44 0.55 15.14
CA SER A 106 -7.54 -0.32 15.93
C SER A 106 -6.08 -0.34 15.47
N PHE A 107 -5.74 0.37 14.40
CA PHE A 107 -4.37 0.51 13.85
C PHE A 107 -3.76 1.90 14.11
N ALA A 108 -4.41 2.74 14.94
CA ALA A 108 -3.88 4.06 15.29
C ALA A 108 -2.64 4.00 16.19
N ASP A 109 -2.49 2.93 16.99
CA ASP A 109 -1.39 2.81 17.95
C ASP A 109 -0.16 2.13 17.33
N PHE A 110 1.02 2.57 17.76
CA PHE A 110 2.29 1.95 17.39
C PHE A 110 2.48 0.62 18.09
N HIS A 111 2.85 -0.40 17.33
CA HIS A 111 3.34 -1.68 17.82
C HIS A 111 4.73 -1.96 17.24
N VAL A 112 5.76 -1.50 17.97
CA VAL A 112 7.15 -1.72 17.56
C VAL A 112 7.43 -3.22 17.53
N TRP A 113 7.77 -3.73 16.35
CA TRP A 113 8.20 -5.11 16.15
C TRP A 113 9.53 -5.37 16.89
N PRO A 114 9.97 -6.62 17.07
CA PRO A 114 11.27 -6.90 17.67
C PRO A 114 12.42 -6.11 17.02
N ASP A 115 12.31 -5.84 15.72
CA ASP A 115 13.19 -4.93 15.00
C ASP A 115 12.78 -3.46 15.19
N ALA A 116 13.51 -2.75 16.05
CA ALA A 116 13.28 -1.35 16.41
C ALA A 116 14.08 -0.33 15.56
N ARG A 117 14.70 -0.74 14.43
CA ARG A 117 15.61 0.13 13.66
C ARG A 117 14.94 1.39 13.10
N LEU A 118 13.62 1.45 12.97
CA LEU A 118 12.92 2.66 12.50
C LEU A 118 12.62 3.68 13.60
N THR A 119 12.91 3.35 14.86
CA THR A 119 12.73 4.29 15.96
C THR A 119 13.83 5.35 15.97
N SER A 120 13.51 6.55 16.44
CA SER A 120 14.49 7.63 16.63
C SER A 120 15.56 7.29 17.68
N ALA A 121 15.24 6.41 18.64
CA ALA A 121 16.20 5.90 19.62
C ALA A 121 17.28 5.04 18.95
N ALA A 122 16.91 4.19 18.00
CA ALA A 122 17.87 3.36 17.25
C ALA A 122 18.55 4.14 16.11
N ASN A 123 17.81 5.00 15.42
CA ASN A 123 18.27 5.77 14.27
C ASN A 123 17.69 7.20 14.32
N PRO A 124 18.44 8.17 14.89
CA PRO A 124 17.93 9.52 15.11
C PRO A 124 17.42 10.24 13.85
N VAL A 125 17.89 9.88 12.65
CA VAL A 125 17.43 10.45 11.37
C VAL A 125 15.92 10.31 11.15
N PHE A 126 15.31 9.24 11.69
CA PHE A 126 13.88 8.99 11.61
C PHE A 126 13.04 9.83 12.58
N SER A 127 13.65 10.74 13.35
CA SER A 127 12.93 11.81 14.05
C SER A 127 12.45 12.91 13.09
N ARG A 128 13.14 13.09 11.96
CA ARG A 128 12.83 14.09 10.92
C ARG A 128 12.20 13.46 9.68
N TYR A 129 12.70 12.30 9.27
CA TYR A 129 12.23 11.59 8.09
C TYR A 129 11.45 10.36 8.54
N ILE A 130 10.18 10.52 8.91
CA ILE A 130 9.39 9.45 9.52
C ILE A 130 8.87 8.49 8.43
N PRO A 131 9.12 7.17 8.53
CA PRO A 131 8.59 6.18 7.59
C PRO A 131 7.06 6.14 7.55
N PHE A 132 6.49 6.11 6.34
CA PHE A 132 5.07 5.83 6.11
C PHE A 132 4.87 4.75 5.05
N VAL A 133 3.72 4.10 5.10
CA VAL A 133 3.22 3.12 4.14
C VAL A 133 1.75 3.40 3.87
N LEU A 134 1.37 3.50 2.60
CA LEU A 134 -0.01 3.44 2.14
C LEU A 134 -0.35 1.99 1.72
N PRO A 135 -1.22 1.27 2.46
CA PRO A 135 -1.55 -0.11 2.17
C PRO A 135 -2.53 -0.24 0.98
N LEU A 136 -2.24 -1.19 0.11
CA LEU A 136 -2.98 -1.52 -1.10
C LEU A 136 -3.17 -3.04 -1.16
N LEU A 137 -4.41 -3.52 -1.30
CA LEU A 137 -4.71 -4.90 -1.69
C LEU A 137 -4.84 -4.94 -3.21
N VAL A 138 -3.98 -5.69 -3.88
CA VAL A 138 -3.97 -5.78 -5.34
C VAL A 138 -4.46 -7.16 -5.77
N ARG A 139 -5.45 -7.22 -6.66
CA ARG A 139 -5.91 -8.50 -7.23
C ARG A 139 -4.80 -9.08 -8.09
N LYS A 140 -4.44 -10.33 -7.83
CA LYS A 140 -3.47 -11.09 -8.64
C LYS A 140 -4.01 -11.26 -10.06
N GLY A 141 -3.15 -11.07 -11.05
CA GLY A 141 -3.49 -11.18 -12.46
C GLY A 141 -2.23 -11.25 -13.32
N PRO A 142 -2.37 -11.51 -14.63
CA PRO A 142 -1.23 -11.71 -15.54
C PRO A 142 -0.53 -10.40 -15.95
N GLY A 143 -1.13 -9.25 -15.70
CA GLY A 143 -0.53 -7.94 -15.98
C GLY A 143 0.66 -7.65 -15.05
N ALA A 144 1.66 -6.95 -15.57
CA ALA A 144 2.70 -6.35 -14.75
C ALA A 144 2.14 -5.11 -14.03
N LEU A 145 2.62 -4.86 -12.82
CA LEU A 145 2.30 -3.63 -12.11
C LEU A 145 2.92 -2.45 -12.87
N ARG A 146 2.23 -1.31 -12.86
CA ARG A 146 2.73 -0.10 -13.51
C ARG A 146 4.06 0.33 -12.89
N TRP A 147 4.16 0.29 -11.56
CA TRP A 147 5.40 0.59 -10.85
C TRP A 147 6.59 -0.25 -11.35
N ASP A 148 6.41 -1.57 -11.46
CA ASP A 148 7.47 -2.49 -11.88
C ASP A 148 7.89 -2.24 -13.33
N THR A 149 6.92 -1.92 -14.20
CA THR A 149 7.17 -1.57 -15.59
C THR A 149 8.02 -0.30 -15.70
N GLU A 150 7.67 0.76 -14.96
CA GLU A 150 8.41 2.01 -14.97
C GLU A 150 9.79 1.86 -14.30
N ALA A 151 9.89 1.07 -13.24
CA ALA A 151 11.15 0.77 -12.57
C ALA A 151 12.12 -0.01 -13.47
N ALA A 152 11.63 -0.99 -14.22
CA ALA A 152 12.45 -1.75 -15.18
C ALA A 152 12.97 -0.86 -16.32
N ALA A 153 12.17 0.12 -16.77
CA ALA A 153 12.59 1.08 -17.79
C ALA A 153 13.69 2.05 -17.30
N ALA A 154 13.82 2.24 -15.99
CA ALA A 154 14.74 3.22 -15.40
C ALA A 154 16.22 2.99 -15.73
N THR A 155 16.63 1.75 -16.06
CA THR A 155 18.01 1.45 -16.47
C THR A 155 18.37 2.13 -17.79
N ALA A 156 17.44 2.18 -18.74
CA ALA A 156 17.63 2.82 -20.04
C ALA A 156 17.21 4.29 -20.03
N GLU A 157 16.19 4.64 -19.24
CA GLU A 157 15.58 5.97 -19.22
C GLU A 157 15.42 6.52 -17.77
N PRO A 158 16.50 6.93 -17.08
CA PRO A 158 16.42 7.38 -15.69
C PRO A 158 15.49 8.58 -15.46
N GLU A 159 15.46 9.52 -16.41
CA GLU A 159 14.60 10.72 -16.33
C GLU A 159 13.12 10.38 -16.45
N ARG A 160 12.77 9.34 -17.20
CA ARG A 160 11.39 8.84 -17.29
C ARG A 160 10.91 8.34 -15.94
N PHE A 161 11.73 7.53 -15.25
CA PHE A 161 11.36 7.03 -13.94
C PHE A 161 11.32 8.14 -12.88
N ARG A 162 12.20 9.14 -12.98
CA ARG A 162 12.13 10.34 -12.13
C ARG A 162 10.80 11.08 -12.31
N ALA A 163 10.42 11.39 -13.54
CA ALA A 163 9.16 12.07 -13.85
C ALA A 163 7.93 11.26 -13.38
N TYR A 164 7.97 9.93 -13.56
CA TYR A 164 6.95 9.03 -13.04
C TYR A 164 6.83 9.11 -11.51
N ARG A 165 7.95 9.02 -10.78
CA ARG A 165 7.96 9.14 -9.32
C ARG A 165 7.46 10.50 -8.85
N ASP A 166 7.78 11.57 -9.56
CA ASP A 166 7.28 12.92 -9.24
C ASP A 166 5.76 13.01 -9.43
N ALA A 167 5.22 12.37 -10.48
CA ALA A 167 3.77 12.25 -10.65
C ALA A 167 3.11 11.43 -9.52
N VAL A 168 3.75 10.36 -9.05
CA VAL A 168 3.27 9.57 -7.89
C VAL A 168 3.28 10.42 -6.62
N ASN A 169 4.36 11.18 -6.38
CA ASN A 169 4.44 12.10 -5.24
C ASN A 169 3.34 13.16 -5.28
N GLU A 170 3.08 13.76 -6.45
CA GLU A 170 1.99 14.72 -6.64
C GLU A 170 0.63 14.08 -6.35
N ALA A 171 0.37 12.90 -6.94
CA ALA A 171 -0.88 12.17 -6.75
C ALA A 171 -1.10 11.73 -5.30
N LEU A 172 -0.05 11.59 -4.49
CA LEU A 172 -0.13 11.22 -3.08
C LEU A 172 -0.48 12.41 -2.15
N ARG A 173 -0.30 13.66 -2.59
CA ARG A 173 -0.39 14.86 -1.73
C ARG A 173 -1.71 15.05 -0.99
N PHE A 174 -2.79 14.45 -1.49
CA PHE A 174 -4.10 14.56 -0.85
C PHE A 174 -4.20 13.78 0.48
N VAL A 175 -3.37 12.76 0.66
CA VAL A 175 -3.30 11.97 1.91
C VAL A 175 -1.98 12.20 2.65
N GLN A 176 -0.88 12.45 1.93
CA GLN A 176 0.42 12.79 2.49
C GLN A 176 0.93 14.10 1.84
N PRO A 177 0.55 15.28 2.36
CA PRO A 177 1.05 16.55 1.86
C PRO A 177 2.55 16.70 2.15
N GLN A 178 3.16 17.73 1.58
CA GLN A 178 4.56 18.04 1.86
C GLN A 178 4.80 18.22 3.37
N PRO A 179 5.95 17.74 3.90
CA PRO A 179 7.15 17.27 3.19
C PRO A 179 7.22 15.73 2.98
N ALA A 180 6.18 15.09 2.44
CA ALA A 180 6.22 13.66 2.11
C ALA A 180 6.84 13.35 0.72
N PHE A 181 7.53 12.21 0.63
CA PHE A 181 7.99 11.64 -0.65
C PHE A 181 8.06 10.11 -0.64
N VAL A 182 7.83 9.49 -1.80
CA VAL A 182 7.83 8.05 -2.03
C VAL A 182 9.26 7.55 -2.27
N LEU A 183 9.60 6.46 -1.58
CA LEU A 183 10.82 5.68 -1.80
C LEU A 183 10.56 4.50 -2.74
N GLY A 184 9.41 3.84 -2.61
CA GLY A 184 9.09 2.71 -3.46
C GLY A 184 7.68 2.15 -3.30
N PHE A 185 7.42 1.10 -4.06
CA PHE A 185 6.22 0.26 -3.96
C PHE A 185 6.67 -1.21 -3.96
N ALA A 186 6.14 -2.01 -3.03
CA ALA A 186 6.52 -3.40 -2.91
C ALA A 186 5.44 -4.24 -2.22
N GLU A 187 5.46 -5.54 -2.49
CA GLU A 187 4.69 -6.52 -1.74
C GLU A 187 5.19 -6.59 -0.28
N PHE A 188 4.24 -6.66 0.64
CA PHE A 188 4.46 -6.85 2.07
C PHE A 188 4.42 -8.35 2.37
N ASP A 189 5.56 -8.85 2.84
CA ASP A 189 5.69 -10.24 3.28
C ASP A 189 5.28 -10.34 4.76
N GLU A 190 4.08 -10.87 5.02
CA GLU A 190 3.56 -11.01 6.39
C GLU A 190 4.39 -11.98 7.24
N GLN A 191 5.13 -12.91 6.61
CA GLN A 191 6.02 -13.84 7.30
C GLN A 191 7.36 -13.18 7.64
N HIS A 192 7.73 -12.14 6.90
CA HIS A 192 8.99 -11.42 7.02
C HIS A 192 8.79 -9.90 7.03
N PRO A 193 8.04 -9.35 8.00
CA PRO A 193 7.72 -7.93 8.07
C PRO A 193 8.98 -7.05 8.16
N GLU A 194 10.09 -7.58 8.71
CA GLU A 194 11.41 -6.95 8.77
C GLU A 194 11.96 -6.54 7.39
N ARG A 195 11.55 -7.20 6.31
CA ARG A 195 11.96 -6.81 4.94
C ARG A 195 11.48 -5.42 4.57
N LEU A 196 10.37 -4.95 5.13
CA LEU A 196 9.94 -3.56 4.96
C LEU A 196 10.90 -2.60 5.68
N ILE A 197 11.39 -2.97 6.86
CA ILE A 197 12.38 -2.18 7.61
C ILE A 197 13.68 -2.07 6.81
N ASP A 198 14.14 -3.17 6.23
CA ASP A 198 15.35 -3.19 5.41
C ASP A 198 15.28 -2.18 4.24
N ARG A 199 14.11 -1.99 3.64
CA ARG A 199 13.90 -1.00 2.56
C ARG A 199 14.13 0.43 3.04
N PHE A 200 13.63 0.79 4.22
CA PHE A 200 13.86 2.11 4.81
C PHE A 200 15.31 2.30 5.26
N ILE A 201 15.93 1.27 5.84
CA ILE A 201 17.32 1.30 6.26
C ILE A 201 18.25 1.42 5.04
N ALA A 202 17.96 0.74 3.94
CA ALA A 202 18.69 0.88 2.69
C ALA A 202 18.60 2.30 2.08
N ALA A 203 17.51 3.02 2.35
CA ALA A 203 17.33 4.41 1.91
C ALA A 203 18.03 5.44 2.83
N LYS A 204 18.43 5.05 4.06
CA LYS A 204 19.07 5.95 5.03
C LYS A 204 20.25 6.76 4.48
N PRO A 205 21.18 6.20 3.67
CA PRO A 205 22.30 6.97 3.12
C PRO A 205 21.88 8.18 2.26
N LEU A 206 20.63 8.21 1.78
CA LEU A 206 20.08 9.29 0.95
C LEU A 206 19.59 10.49 1.78
N LEU A 207 19.46 10.36 3.11
CA LEU A 207 18.75 11.33 3.96
C LEU A 207 19.64 12.43 4.54
N GLY A 208 20.93 12.43 4.19
CA GLY A 208 21.92 13.37 4.72
C GLY A 208 22.24 13.13 6.22
N PRO A 209 23.28 13.80 6.75
CA PRO A 209 23.52 13.81 8.19
C PRO A 209 22.41 14.60 8.90
N LEU A 210 22.18 14.23 10.17
CA LEU A 210 21.38 15.04 11.09
C LEU A 210 22.12 16.31 11.51
#